data_AF-A0A8T7LCR9-F1
#
_entry.id   AF-A0A8T7LCR9-F1
#
_cell.length_a   1.000
_cell.length_b   1.000
_cell.length_c   1.000
_cell.angle_alpha   90.00
_cell.angle_beta   90.00
_cell.angle_gamma   90.00
#
_symmetry.space_group_name_H-M   'P 1'
#
loop_
_entity.id
_entity.type
_entity.pdbx_description
1 polymer ?
#
loop_
_entity_poly.entity_id
_entity_poly.type
_entity_poly.pdbx_seq_one_letter_code
_entity_poly.pdbx_strand_id
1 'polypeptide(L)' 'MTLHVEQQPVPLVVTAEGVVRIEGTRVPLETVVRAFHLGATPEEIAQD' A
#
# COMPACT_ATOMS: atom_id res chain seq x y z
N MET A 1 23.09 -5.89 -24.44
CA MET A 1 22.40 -6.37 -23.23
C MET A 1 21.27 -5.41 -22.93
N THR A 2 20.06 -5.92 -22.71
CA THR A 2 18.85 -5.14 -22.47
C THR A 2 18.33 -5.49 -21.09
N LEU A 3 18.16 -4.48 -20.22
CA LEU A 3 17.56 -4.65 -18.91
C LEU A 3 16.04 -4.72 -19.08
N HIS A 4 15.43 -5.82 -18.67
CA HIS A 4 13.98 -5.99 -18.66
C HIS A 4 13.48 -5.85 -17.23
N VAL A 5 12.61 -4.86 -16.97
CA VAL A 5 12.00 -4.65 -15.65
C VAL A 5 10.64 -5.33 -15.65
N GLU A 6 10.46 -6.29 -14.74
CA GLU A 6 9.19 -6.99 -14.59
C GLU A 6 8.21 -6.15 -13.76
N GLN A 7 6.95 -6.09 -14.21
CA GLN A 7 5.89 -5.42 -13.46
C GLN A 7 5.42 -6.33 -12.33
N GLN A 8 5.56 -5.86 -11.09
CA GLN A 8 5.06 -6.55 -9.92
C GLN A 8 3.58 -6.16 -9.70
N PRO A 9 2.74 -7.10 -9.25
CA PRO A 9 1.36 -6.78 -8.87
C PRO A 9 1.34 -5.80 -7.69
N VAL A 10 0.31 -4.95 -7.64
CA VAL A 10 0.12 -4.03 -6.52
C VAL A 10 -0.28 -4.84 -5.28
N PRO A 11 0.37 -4.63 -4.10
CA PRO A 11 0.14 -5.45 -2.90
C PRO A 11 -1.15 -5.03 -2.18
N LEU A 12 -2.30 -5.14 -2.85
CA LEU A 12 -3.62 -4.81 -2.32
C LEU A 12 -4.52 -6.04 -2.36
N VAL A 13 -5.16 -6.33 -1.23
CA VAL A 13 -6.13 -7.42 -1.10
C VAL A 13 -7.44 -6.91 -0.51
N VAL A 14 -8.55 -7.49 -0.96
CA VAL A 14 -9.89 -7.21 -0.43
C VAL A 14 -10.23 -8.29 0.62
N THR A 15 -10.64 -7.89 1.82
CA THR A 15 -11.09 -8.83 2.86
C THR A 15 -12.49 -9.37 2.56
N ALA A 16 -12.92 -10.39 3.30
CA ALA A 16 -14.27 -10.94 3.17
C ALA A 16 -15.36 -9.91 3.50
N GLU A 17 -15.02 -8.90 4.29
CA GLU A 17 -15.87 -7.79 4.70
C GLU A 17 -15.84 -6.61 3.71
N GLY A 18 -15.07 -6.73 2.61
CA GLY A 18 -14.98 -5.72 1.55
C GLY A 18 -13.96 -4.61 1.80
N VAL A 19 -13.10 -4.73 2.82
CA VAL A 19 -12.06 -3.74 3.12
C VAL A 19 -10.83 -3.95 2.24
N VAL A 20 -10.31 -2.90 1.61
CA VAL A 20 -9.03 -2.95 0.90
C VAL A 20 -7.89 -2.75 1.90
N ARG A 21 -6.94 -3.68 1.93
CA ARG A 21 -5.76 -3.63 2.83
C ARG A 21 -4.46 -3.92 2.09
N ILE A 22 -3.36 -3.51 2.69
CA ILE A 22 -2.02 -3.87 2.23
C ILE A 22 -1.80 -5.37 2.47
N GLU A 23 -1.42 -6.08 1.41
CA GLU A 23 -1.13 -7.51 1.46
C GLU A 23 -0.11 -7.84 2.55
N GLY A 24 -0.31 -8.95 3.26
CA GLY A 24 0.59 -9.36 4.35
C GLY A 24 0.44 -8.57 5.65
N THR A 25 -0.40 -7.52 5.69
CA THR A 25 -0.62 -6.70 6.90
C THR A 25 -2.09 -6.62 7.27
N ARG A 26 -2.40 -6.00 8.42
CA ARG A 26 -3.77 -5.61 8.79
C ARG A 26 -4.06 -4.13 8.51
N VAL A 27 -3.21 -3.45 7.75
CA VAL A 27 -3.32 -2.00 7.48
C VAL A 27 -4.31 -1.76 6.34
N PRO A 28 -5.45 -1.09 6.58
CA PRO A 28 -6.36 -0.68 5.51
C PRO A 28 -5.71 0.34 4.59
N LEU A 29 -6.02 0.29 3.30
CA LEU A 29 -5.54 1.28 2.33
C LEU A 29 -6.00 2.71 2.70
N GLU A 30 -7.18 2.85 3.31
CA GLU A 30 -7.69 4.14 3.77
C GLU A 30 -6.76 4.82 4.79
N THR A 31 -6.06 4.05 5.63
CA THR A 31 -5.07 4.60 6.58
C THR A 31 -3.90 5.27 5.85
N VAL A 32 -3.35 4.58 4.85
CA VAL A 32 -2.25 5.06 4.00
C VAL A 32 -2.68 6.32 3.23
N VAL A 33 -3.85 6.27 2.60
CA VAL A 33 -4.41 7.39 1.82
C VAL A 33 -4.66 8.61 2.71
N ARG A 34 -5.20 8.39 3.91
CA ARG A 34 -5.42 9.48 4.88
C ARG A 34 -4.11 10.13 5.29
N ALA A 35 -3.08 9.35 5.63
CA ALA A 35 -1.78 9.89 6.04
C ALA A 35 -1.11 10.67 4.89
N PHE A 36 -1.18 10.15 3.67
CA PHE A 36 -0.72 10.86 2.48
C PHE A 36 -1.42 12.22 2.30
N HIS A 37 -2.75 12.27 2.44
CA HIS A 37 -3.51 13.53 2.36
C HIS A 37 -3.19 14.51 3.49
N LEU A 38 -2.68 14.03 4.63
CA LEU A 38 -2.18 14.88 5.72
C LEU A 38 -0.76 15.40 5.47
N GLY A 39 -0.14 15.05 4.33
CA GLY A 39 1.18 15.51 3.94
C GLY A 39 2.33 14.65 4.48
N ALA A 40 2.03 13.45 5.01
CA ALA A 40 3.07 12.52 5.45
C ALA A 40 3.88 11.99 4.26
N THR A 41 5.18 11.81 4.46
CA THR A 41 6.05 11.17 3.48
C THR A 41 5.78 9.65 3.44
N PRO A 42 6.15 8.96 2.34
CA PRO A 42 6.04 7.50 2.29
C PRO A 42 6.79 6.80 3.43
N GLU A 43 7.96 7.32 3.82
CA GLU A 43 8.76 6.79 4.92
C GLU A 43 8.03 6.95 6.26
N GLU A 44 7.40 8.10 6.51
CA GLU A 44 6.60 8.34 7.72
C GLU A 44 5.39 7.39 7.76
N ILE A 45 4.69 7.21 6.64
CA ILE A 45 3.53 6.31 6.55
C ILE A 45 3.91 4.85 6.82
N ALA A 46 5.12 4.44 6.45
CA ALA A 46 5.60 3.08 6.65
C ALA A 46 6.13 2.81 8.08
N GLN A 47 6.37 3.85 8.88
CA GLN A 47 6.94 3.74 10.24
C GLN A 47 5.92 4.00 11.36
N ASP A 48 4.76 4.55 11.04
CA ASP A 48 3.61 4.72 11.97
C ASP A 48 2.92 3.38 12.29
#